data_AF-A0A3L6SKN7-F1
#
_entry.id   AF-A0A3L6SKN7-F1
#
_cell.length_a   1.000
_cell.length_b   1.000
_cell.length_c   1.000
_cell.angle_alpha   90.00
_cell.angle_beta   90.00
_cell.angle_gamma   90.00
#
_symmetry.space_group_name_H-M   'P 1'
#
loop_
_entity.id
_entity.type
_entity.pdbx_description
1 polymer ?
#
loop_
_entity_poly.entity_id
_entity_poly.type
_entity_poly.pdbx_seq_one_letter_code
_entity_poly.pdbx_strand_id
1 'polypeptide(L)' 'MPDWPLDEAQCLAEMALRCCELRRMDRADLGSVVLPELNRLRALGQDNMQYCGAIRGGGGSDGMYNNVS' A
#
# COMPACT_ATOMS: atom_id res chain seq x y z
N MET A 1 -5.64 21.38 7.37
CA MET A 1 -4.79 20.17 7.46
C MET A 1 -5.60 19.08 6.81
N PRO A 2 -5.19 18.50 5.67
CA PRO A 2 -5.95 17.40 5.08
C PRO A 2 -6.07 16.30 6.15
N ASP A 3 -7.27 15.77 6.32
CA ASP A 3 -7.53 14.73 7.31
C ASP A 3 -6.63 13.53 6.98
N TRP A 4 -5.59 13.34 7.79
CA TRP A 4 -4.67 12.22 7.64
C TRP A 4 -5.46 10.92 7.71
N PRO A 5 -5.20 9.92 6.84
CA PRO A 5 -5.95 8.67 6.78
C PRO A 5 -5.62 7.79 7.99
N LEU A 6 -6.25 8.11 9.12
CA LEU A 6 -5.97 7.50 10.41
C LEU A 6 -6.28 6.00 10.39
N ASP A 7 -7.40 5.63 9.79
CA ASP A 7 -7.85 4.24 9.71
C ASP A 7 -6.88 3.38 8.89
N GLU A 8 -6.47 3.85 7.72
CA GLU A 8 -5.49 3.15 6.90
C GLU A 8 -4.11 3.09 7.53
N ALA A 9 -3.69 4.17 8.20
CA ALA A 9 -2.44 4.19 8.95
C ALA A 9 -2.46 3.19 10.11
N GLN A 10 -3.60 3.07 10.82
CA GLN A 10 -3.77 2.08 11.87
C GLN A 10 -3.74 0.65 11.33
N CYS A 11 -4.46 0.36 10.24
CA CYS A 11 -4.41 -0.94 9.59
C CYS A 11 -2.99 -1.34 9.17
N LEU A 12 -2.22 -0.41 8.60
CA LEU A 12 -0.82 -0.65 8.22
C LEU A 12 0.04 -0.97 9.45
N ALA A 13 -0.13 -0.24 10.55
CA ALA A 13 0.61 -0.48 11.79
C ALA A 13 0.30 -1.86 12.38
N GLU A 14 -0.96 -2.25 12.46
CA GLU A 14 -1.38 -3.57 12.95
C GLU A 14 -0.82 -4.71 12.10
N MET A 15 -0.84 -4.55 10.77
CA MET A 15 -0.24 -5.52 9.85
C MET A 15 1.28 -5.62 10.04
N ALA A 16 1.97 -4.48 10.19
CA ALA A 16 3.41 -4.46 10.42
C ALA A 16 3.79 -5.21 11.70
N LEU A 17 3.00 -5.07 12.77
CA LEU A 17 3.20 -5.83 14.01
C LEU A 17 3.10 -7.34 13.77
N ARG A 18 2.10 -7.80 13.00
CA ARG A 18 1.94 -9.23 12.65
C ARG A 18 3.10 -9.75 11.79
N CYS A 19 3.64 -8.92 10.90
CA CYS A 19 4.83 -9.28 10.10
C CYS A 19 6.09 -9.44 10.97
N CYS A 20 6.17 -8.73 12.08
CA CYS A 20 7.32 -8.74 13.00
C CYS A 20 7.28 -9.83 14.08
N GLU A 21 6.28 -10.72 14.06
CA GLU A 21 6.17 -11.79 15.05
C GLU A 21 7.38 -12.74 15.01
N LEU A 22 7.93 -13.09 16.19
CA LEU A 22 9.18 -13.85 16.29
C LEU A 22 9.04 -15.29 15.75
N ARG A 23 7.86 -15.88 15.92
CA ARG A 23 7.55 -17.22 15.44
C ARG A 23 7.18 -17.15 13.96
N ARG A 24 7.91 -17.92 13.14
CA ARG A 24 7.67 -17.99 11.68
C ARG A 24 6.25 -18.38 11.29
N MET A 25 5.56 -19.15 12.12
CA MET A 25 4.20 -19.63 11.84
C MET A 25 3.11 -18.60 12.14
N ASP A 26 3.40 -17.62 13.01
CA ASP A 26 2.40 -16.62 13.40
C ASP A 26 2.49 -15.36 12.52
N ARG A 27 3.58 -15.22 11.74
CA ARG A 27 3.71 -14.15 10.74
C ARG A 27 2.64 -14.28 9.66
N ALA A 28 2.04 -13.15 9.32
CA ALA A 28 1.13 -13.06 8.19
C ALA A 28 1.78 -13.54 6.88
N ASP A 29 1.02 -14.28 6.08
CA ASP A 29 1.50 -14.75 4.78
C ASP A 29 1.68 -13.58 3.82
N LEU A 30 2.87 -13.50 3.22
CA LEU A 30 3.26 -12.35 2.41
C LEU A 30 2.41 -12.24 1.13
N GLY A 31 2.09 -13.37 0.49
CA GLY A 31 1.40 -13.39 -0.80
C GLY A 31 -0.12 -13.24 -0.68
N SER A 32 -0.71 -13.87 0.33
CA SER A 32 -2.16 -13.94 0.51
C SER A 32 -2.75 -12.91 1.48
N VAL A 33 -1.94 -12.34 2.38
CA VAL A 33 -2.42 -11.37 3.39
C VAL A 33 -1.76 -10.00 3.23
N VAL A 34 -0.43 -9.94 3.21
CA VAL A 34 0.29 -8.66 3.23
C VAL A 34 0.22 -7.95 1.88
N LEU A 35 0.50 -8.66 0.79
CA LEU A 35 0.54 -8.07 -0.55
C LEU A 35 -0.81 -7.46 -1.00
N PRO A 36 -1.97 -8.11 -0.79
CA PRO A 36 -3.27 -7.52 -1.12
C PRO A 36 -3.53 -6.20 -0.39
N GLU A 37 -3.23 -6.12 0.91
CA GLU A 37 -3.44 -4.90 1.68
C GLU A 37 -2.46 -3.79 1.31
N LEU A 38 -1.20 -4.12 1.04
CA LEU A 38 -0.23 -3.12 0.55
C LEU A 38 -0.64 -2.56 -0.81
N ASN A 39 -1.24 -3.36 -1.69
CA ASN A 39 -1.79 -2.87 -2.96
C ASN A 39 -2.98 -1.92 -2.74
N ARG A 40 -3.86 -2.21 -1.77
CA ARG A 40 -4.96 -1.31 -1.40
C ARG A 40 -4.45 0.04 -0.88
N LEU A 41 -3.46 0.02 0.01
CA LEU A 41 -2.83 1.23 0.57
C LEU A 41 -2.07 2.03 -0.49
N ARG A 42 -1.43 1.35 -1.45
CA ARG A 42 -0.79 2.01 -2.60
C ARG A 42 -1.80 2.79 -3.43
N ALA A 43 -2.94 2.19 -3.76
CA ALA A 43 -4.00 2.85 -4.53
C ALA A 43 -4.50 4.11 -3.80
N LEU A 44 -4.75 4.03 -2.50
CA LEU A 44 -5.14 5.20 -1.68
C LEU A 44 -4.07 6.31 -1.69
N GLY A 45 -2.80 5.92 -1.62
CA GLY A 45 -1.68 6.86 -1.75
C GLY A 45 -1.65 7.54 -3.12
N GLN A 46 -1.83 6.78 -4.20
CA GLN A 46 -1.87 7.29 -5.58
C GLN A 46 -3.04 8.25 -5.79
N ASP A 47 -4.25 7.88 -5.38
CA ASP A 47 -5.45 8.72 -5.49
C ASP A 47 -5.26 10.07 -4.79
N ASN A 48 -4.67 10.05 -3.59
CA ASN A 48 -4.36 11.27 -2.82
C ASN A 48 -3.23 12.08 -3.46
N MET A 49 -2.23 11.43 -4.07
CA MET A 49 -1.12 12.11 -4.74
C MET A 49 -1.53 12.71 -6.09
N GLN A 50 -2.56 12.14 -6.75
CA GLN A 50 -3.17 12.67 -7.97
C GLN A 50 -3.69 14.10 -7.79
N TYR A 51 -4.20 14.45 -6.60
CA TYR A 51 -4.62 15.82 -6.27
C TYR A 51 -3.46 16.84 -6.25
N CYS A 52 -2.22 16.41 -5.95
CA CYS A 52 -1.03 17.28 -5.96
C CYS A 52 -0.24 17.20 -7.28
N GLY A 53 -0.35 16.10 -8.03
CA GLY A 53 0.35 15.87 -9.29
C GLY A 53 -0.24 16.63 -10.49
N ALA A 54 -1.51 17.05 -10.42
CA ALA A 54 -2.20 17.73 -11.52
C ALA A 54 -1.62 19.13 -11.88
N ILE A 55 -0.70 19.68 -11.07
CA ILE A 55 -0.07 20.98 -11.34
C ILE A 55 1.24 20.82 -12.15
N ARG A 56 1.87 19.64 -12.18
CA ARG A 56 3.16 19.46 -12.85
C ARG A 56 3.04 18.41 -13.96
N GLY A 57 2.77 18.88 -15.17
CA GLY A 57 2.87 18.06 -16.39
C GLY A 57 4.21 17.31 -16.44
N GLY A 58 4.15 15.99 -16.58
CA GLY A 58 5.31 15.13 -16.74
C GLY A 58 5.02 13.71 -16.25
N GLY A 59 4.78 12.80 -17.19
CA GLY A 59 4.24 11.46 -16.93
C GLY A 59 5.20 10.44 -16.28
N GLY A 60 4.60 9.30 -15.92
CA GLY A 60 5.23 8.05 -15.44
C GLY A 60 4.25 7.34 -14.50
N SER A 61 3.97 6.04 -14.54
CA SER A 61 4.41 4.92 -15.37
C SER A 61 3.59 3.70 -14.89
N ASP A 62 2.33 3.59 -15.31
CA ASP A 62 1.37 2.62 -14.75
C ASP A 62 1.17 1.39 -15.67
N GLY A 63 2.27 0.76 -16.09
CA GLY A 63 2.19 -0.19 -17.22
C GLY A 63 3.19 -1.35 -17.28
N MET A 64 3.67 -1.92 -16.16
CA MET A 64 4.71 -2.97 -16.25
C MET A 64 4.58 -4.22 -15.35
N TYR A 65 3.38 -4.62 -14.89
CA TYR A 65 3.22 -5.87 -14.11
C TYR A 65 2.32 -6.95 -14.74
N ASN A 66 1.84 -6.80 -15.98
CA ASN A 66 0.84 -7.71 -16.57
C ASN A 66 1.37 -8.59 -17.71
N ASN A 67 2.56 -9.21 -17.57
CA ASN A 67 2.97 -10.31 -18.46
C ASN A 67 3.95 -11.27 -17.75
N VAL A 68 3.44 -12.08 -16.83
CA VAL A 68 4.07 -13.37 -16.49
C VAL A 68 3.05 -14.45 -16.84
N SER A 69 3.18 -14.98 -18.05
CA SER A 69 2.62 -16.25 -18.52
C SER A 69 3.76 -17.20 -18.82
#